data_AF-A0A937P521-F1
#
_entry.id   AF-A0A937P521-F1
#
_cell.length_a   1.000
_cell.length_b   1.000
_cell.length_c   1.000
_cell.angle_alpha   90.00
_cell.angle_beta   90.00
_cell.angle_gamma   90.00
#
_symmetry.space_group_name_H-M   'P 1'
#
loop_
_entity.id
_entity.type
_entity.pdbx_description
1 polymer ?
#
loop_
_entity_poly.entity_id
_entity_poly.type
_entity_poly.pdbx_seq_one_letter_code
_entity_poly.pdbx_strand_id
1 'polypeptide(L)'
;MEGKIINKETGEPIKGAMIYVTDESGNSVGNRKTFSSKYGYYMFENLEGQYLTVYATGYHTITKIVLNYSNFVLNFEMEPIKKGESPNILEILSNISDFFKKHKENILIIGSIIILLIIFKKYFTK
;
A
#
# COMPACT_ATOMS: atom_id res chain seq x y z
N MET A 1 14.02 3.64 13.08
CA MET A 1 12.99 4.66 12.77
C MET A 1 11.71 4.23 13.46
N GLU A 2 11.09 5.12 14.21
CA GLU A 2 9.86 4.83 14.94
C GLU A 2 8.92 6.02 14.85
N GLY A 3 7.67 5.83 15.24
CA GLY A 3 6.72 6.92 15.24
C GLY A 3 5.33 6.49 15.68
N LYS A 4 4.40 7.44 15.60
CA LYS A 4 3.00 7.25 15.95
C LYS A 4 2.11 7.61 14.77
N ILE A 5 1.05 6.83 14.59
CA ILE A 5 0.01 7.05 13.59
C ILE A 5 -1.26 7.44 14.32
N ILE A 6 -1.79 8.63 14.02
CA ILE A 6 -2.99 9.18 14.64
C ILE A 6 -3.99 9.63 13.58
N ASN A 7 -5.26 9.65 13.98
CA ASN A 7 -6.32 10.31 13.23
C ASN A 7 -6.10 11.83 13.32
N LYS A 8 -6.01 12.51 12.18
CA LYS A 8 -5.75 13.95 12.12
C LYS A 8 -6.88 14.80 12.74
N GLU A 9 -8.12 14.32 12.66
CA GLU A 9 -9.29 15.04 13.17
C GLU A 9 -9.47 14.84 14.68
N THR A 10 -9.27 13.62 15.19
CA THR A 10 -9.53 13.30 16.61
C THR A 10 -8.28 13.27 17.48
N GLY A 11 -7.09 13.15 16.90
CA GLY A 11 -5.83 12.92 17.60
C GLY A 11 -5.68 11.50 18.17
N GLU A 12 -6.69 10.63 17.99
CA GLU A 12 -6.69 9.28 18.52
C GLU A 12 -5.69 8.38 17.77
N PRO A 13 -5.06 7.41 18.45
CA PRO A 13 -4.14 6.48 17.81
C PRO A 13 -4.85 5.53 16.85
N ILE A 14 -4.28 5.34 15.66
CA ILE A 14 -4.77 4.38 14.69
C ILE A 14 -4.07 3.05 14.91
N LYS A 15 -4.83 2.04 15.36
CA LYS A 15 -4.36 0.66 15.56
C LYS A 15 -4.36 -0.12 14.25
N GLY A 16 -3.33 -0.94 14.03
CA GLY A 16 -3.29 -1.89 12.93
C GLY A 16 -3.12 -1.25 11.56
N ALA A 17 -2.71 0.01 11.49
CA ALA A 17 -2.29 0.63 10.24
C ALA A 17 -1.09 -0.15 9.69
N MET A 18 -1.15 -0.49 8.41
CA MET A 18 -0.07 -1.17 7.71
C MET A 18 0.90 -0.12 7.18
N ILE A 19 2.18 -0.28 7.50
CA ILE A 19 3.25 0.58 6.99
C ILE A 19 4.17 -0.30 6.17
N TYR A 20 4.48 0.12 4.96
CA TYR A 20 5.40 -0.60 4.10
C TYR A 20 6.35 0.36 3.41
N VAL A 21 7.52 -0.18 3.07
CA VAL A 21 8.60 0.60 2.49
C VAL A 21 8.43 0.64 0.98
N THR A 22 8.50 1.83 0.41
CA THR A 22 8.35 2.08 -1.03
C THR A 22 9.56 2.78 -1.63
N ASP A 23 9.73 2.62 -2.94
CA ASP A 23 10.66 3.43 -3.75
C ASP A 23 10.02 4.78 -4.11
N GLU A 24 10.76 5.64 -4.80
CA GLU A 24 10.27 6.95 -5.26
C GLU A 24 9.07 6.87 -6.21
N SER A 25 8.89 5.73 -6.88
CA SER A 25 7.77 5.45 -7.77
C SER A 25 6.57 4.83 -7.04
N GLY A 26 6.63 4.70 -5.72
CA GLY A 26 5.57 4.12 -4.89
C GLY A 26 5.49 2.59 -4.91
N ASN A 27 6.47 1.90 -5.51
CA ASN A 27 6.49 0.44 -5.52
C ASN A 27 7.03 -0.10 -4.21
N SER A 28 6.43 -1.16 -3.70
CA SER A 28 6.92 -1.82 -2.48
C SER A 28 8.34 -2.37 -2.66
N VAL A 29 9.25 -1.97 -1.78
CA VAL A 29 10.63 -2.45 -1.73
C VAL A 29 10.66 -3.72 -0.88
N GLY A 30 10.52 -4.86 -1.57
CA GLY A 30 10.52 -6.19 -0.93
C GLY A 30 9.35 -6.40 0.03
N ASN A 31 9.56 -7.25 1.04
CA ASN A 31 8.56 -7.61 2.05
C ASN A 31 8.65 -6.77 3.33
N ARG A 32 9.28 -5.58 3.28
CA ARG A 32 9.49 -4.74 4.46
C ARG A 32 8.20 -4.02 4.83
N LYS A 33 7.46 -4.59 5.79
CA LYS A 33 6.25 -4.00 6.35
C LYS A 33 6.17 -4.21 7.86
N THR A 34 5.44 -3.34 8.53
CA THR A 34 5.09 -3.45 9.95
C THR A 34 3.65 -2.97 10.16
N PHE A 35 3.13 -3.12 11.37
CA PHE A 35 1.80 -2.67 11.75
C PHE A 35 1.86 -1.80 13.00
N SER A 36 1.01 -0.78 13.08
CA SER A 36 0.89 0.02 14.29
C SER A 36 0.25 -0.78 15.43
N SER A 37 0.77 -0.60 16.63
CA SER A 37 0.24 -1.17 17.87
C SER A 37 -1.12 -0.58 18.25
N LYS A 38 -1.73 -1.08 19.33
CA LYS A 38 -2.98 -0.53 19.89
C LYS A 38 -2.90 0.94 20.32
N TYR A 39 -1.69 1.47 20.50
CA TYR A 39 -1.45 2.86 20.84
C TYR A 39 -0.94 3.67 19.64
N GLY A 40 -0.99 3.12 18.42
CA GLY A 40 -0.59 3.79 17.20
C GLY A 40 0.92 3.80 16.94
N TYR A 41 1.73 3.27 17.85
CA TYR A 41 3.20 3.21 17.66
C TYR A 41 3.60 2.16 16.64
N TYR A 42 4.62 2.47 15.84
CA TYR A 42 5.27 1.55 14.92
C TYR A 42 6.80 1.73 14.98
N MET A 43 7.53 0.72 14.51
CA MET A 43 9.00 0.75 14.43
C MET A 43 9.50 -0.05 13.23
N PHE A 44 10.58 0.45 12.63
CA PHE A 44 11.41 -0.23 11.65
C PHE A 44 12.88 -0.11 12.02
N GLU A 45 13.58 -1.22 11.93
CA GLU A 45 15.04 -1.27 12.08
C GLU A 45 15.71 -0.99 10.72
N ASN A 46 16.82 -0.26 10.76
CA ASN A 46 17.72 -0.04 9.62
C ASN A 46 17.01 0.45 8.34
N LEU A 47 16.24 1.54 8.47
CA LEU A 47 15.64 2.24 7.33
C LEU A 47 16.56 3.38 6.90
N GLU A 48 17.11 3.29 5.68
CA GLU A 48 17.89 4.37 5.06
C GLU A 48 17.41 4.59 3.63
N GLY A 49 17.23 5.85 3.22
CA GLY A 49 17.02 6.24 1.83
C GLY A 49 15.77 5.66 1.16
N GLN A 50 14.63 5.61 1.86
CA GLN A 50 13.39 4.98 1.38
C GLN A 50 12.15 5.84 1.67
N TYR A 51 11.03 5.54 1.02
CA TYR A 51 9.72 6.13 1.30
C TYR A 51 8.95 5.18 2.22
N LEU A 52 8.11 5.73 3.10
CA LEU A 52 7.15 4.95 3.88
C LEU A 52 5.75 5.31 3.44
N THR A 53 4.99 4.29 3.02
CA THR A 53 3.58 4.40 2.71
C THR A 53 2.76 3.76 3.82
N VAL A 54 1.75 4.49 4.31
CA VAL A 54 0.86 4.07 5.39
C VAL A 54 -0.56 3.89 4.86
N TYR A 55 -1.11 2.72 5.13
CA TYR A 55 -2.48 2.36 4.82
C TYR A 55 -3.24 2.00 6.10
N ALA A 56 -4.46 2.52 6.25
CA ALA A 56 -5.40 2.12 7.27
C ALA A 56 -6.82 2.17 6.70
N THR A 57 -7.65 1.18 7.01
CA THR A 57 -9.04 1.14 6.56
C THR A 57 -9.79 2.37 7.06
N GLY A 58 -10.46 3.08 6.14
CA GLY A 58 -11.20 4.31 6.45
C GLY A 58 -10.37 5.58 6.47
N TYR A 59 -9.12 5.54 5.99
CA TYR A 59 -8.24 6.71 5.93
C TYR A 59 -7.58 6.85 4.56
N HIS A 60 -7.26 8.09 4.18
CA HIS A 60 -6.45 8.38 3.00
C HIS A 60 -5.02 7.86 3.16
N THR A 61 -4.47 7.29 2.10
CA THR A 61 -3.10 6.75 2.10
C THR A 61 -2.09 7.90 2.11
N ILE A 62 -1.06 7.79 2.94
CA ILE A 62 -0.01 8.80 3.04
C ILE A 62 1.35 8.18 2.75
N THR A 63 2.15 8.86 1.94
CA THR A 63 3.55 8.51 1.68
C THR A 63 4.46 9.65 2.15
N LYS A 64 5.52 9.33 2.89
CA LYS A 64 6.56 10.28 3.32
C LYS A 64 7.96 9.76 2.99
N ILE A 65 8.87 10.65 2.60
CA ILE A 65 10.30 10.34 2.46
C ILE A 65 10.93 10.18 3.84
N VAL A 66 11.76 9.15 4.00
CA VAL A 66 12.66 9.00 5.15
C VAL A 66 13.99 9.69 4.83
N LEU A 67 14.16 10.92 5.35
CA LEU A 67 15.44 11.62 5.28
C LEU A 67 16.38 11.06 6.35
N ASN A 68 17.48 10.45 5.91
CA ASN A 68 18.46 9.81 6.79
C ASN A 68 19.32 10.86 7.51
N TYR A 69 18.90 11.24 8.72
CA TYR A 69 19.72 12.01 9.64
C TYR A 69 19.44 11.52 11.06
N SER A 70 20.13 10.46 11.50
CA SER A 70 20.38 10.19 12.94
C SER A 70 19.19 10.42 13.90
N ASN A 71 18.30 9.42 14.02
CA ASN A 71 17.22 9.32 15.02
C ASN A 71 16.08 10.33 14.89
N PHE A 72 15.16 10.10 13.94
CA PHE A 72 13.88 10.82 13.92
C PHE A 72 12.71 9.93 14.31
N VAL A 73 11.83 10.49 15.13
CA VAL A 73 10.45 10.04 15.28
C VAL A 73 9.70 10.55 14.05
N LEU A 74 9.10 9.66 13.26
CA LEU A 74 8.31 10.02 12.08
C LEU A 74 6.83 9.75 12.36
N ASN A 75 6.08 10.80 12.67
CA ASN A 75 4.65 10.66 12.92
C ASN A 75 3.84 10.77 11.62
N PHE A 76 2.71 10.07 11.59
CA PHE A 76 1.71 10.16 10.55
C PHE A 76 0.39 10.63 11.15
N GLU A 77 -0.22 11.62 10.49
CA GLU A 77 -1.56 12.12 10.81
C GLU A 77 -2.42 11.80 9.61
N MET A 78 -3.30 10.81 9.74
CA MET A 78 -4.11 10.33 8.63
C MET A 78 -5.47 11.03 8.61
N GLU A 79 -5.86 11.50 7.43
CA GLU A 79 -7.18 12.07 7.20
C GLU A 79 -8.20 10.94 7.03
N PRO A 80 -9.29 10.90 7.82
CA PRO A 80 -10.34 9.92 7.64
C PRO A 80 -11.09 10.18 6.34
N ILE A 81 -11.47 9.11 5.65
CA ILE A 81 -12.32 9.18 4.46
C ILE A 81 -13.72 9.56 4.93
N LYS A 82 -14.23 10.70 4.46
CA LYS A 82 -15.54 11.20 4.89
C LYS A 82 -16.65 10.37 4.26
N LYS A 83 -17.72 10.14 5.01
CA LYS A 83 -18.91 9.46 4.50
C LYS A 83 -19.48 10.26 3.32
N GLY A 84 -19.49 9.66 2.13
CA GLY A 84 -19.92 10.32 0.88
C GLY A 84 -18.78 10.86 0.01
N GLU A 85 -17.54 10.72 0.45
CA GLU A 85 -16.35 10.87 -0.39
C GLU A 85 -16.32 9.67 -1.35
N SER A 86 -16.97 9.83 -2.51
CA SER A 86 -16.93 8.82 -3.57
C SER A 86 -15.50 8.73 -4.08
N PRO A 87 -14.90 7.53 -4.15
CA PRO A 87 -13.58 7.40 -4.73
C PRO A 87 -13.65 7.92 -6.16
N ASN A 88 -12.69 8.77 -6.54
CA ASN A 88 -12.69 9.39 -7.85
C ASN A 88 -12.58 8.29 -8.91
N ILE A 89 -13.69 8.02 -9.61
CA ILE A 89 -13.76 6.94 -10.60
C ILE A 89 -12.68 7.14 -11.67
N LEU A 90 -12.36 8.39 -12.03
CA LEU A 90 -11.31 8.67 -13.01
C LEU A 90 -9.91 8.28 -12.47
N GLU A 91 -9.65 8.52 -11.20
CA GLU A 91 -8.39 8.15 -10.54
C GLU A 91 -8.25 6.62 -10.39
N ILE A 92 -9.34 5.94 -10.05
CA ILE A 92 -9.35 4.47 -10.04
C ILE A 92 -9.05 3.93 -11.43
N LEU A 93 -9.69 4.48 -12.47
CA LEU A 93 -9.49 4.04 -13.85
C LEU A 93 -8.06 4.31 -14.33
N SER A 94 -7.45 5.44 -13.96
CA SER A 94 -6.05 5.72 -14.30
C SER A 94 -5.10 4.74 -13.61
N ASN A 95 -5.26 4.50 -12.31
CA ASN A 95 -4.43 3.57 -11.55
C ASN A 95 -4.54 2.14 -12.09
N ILE A 96 -5.74 1.71 -12.46
CA ILE A 96 -5.97 0.41 -13.11
C ILE A 96 -5.29 0.37 -14.49
N SER A 97 -5.43 1.43 -15.29
CA SER A 97 -4.77 1.52 -16.61
C SER A 97 -3.25 1.40 -16.50
N ASP A 98 -2.65 2.11 -15.55
CA ASP A 98 -1.21 2.13 -15.37
C ASP A 98 -0.68 0.79 -14.83
N PHE A 99 -1.43 0.13 -13.94
CA PHE A 99 -1.15 -1.25 -13.54
C PHE A 99 -1.14 -2.20 -14.74
N PHE A 100 -2.16 -2.14 -15.60
CA PHE A 100 -2.23 -3.00 -16.79
C PHE A 100 -1.12 -2.71 -17.80
N LYS A 101 -0.73 -1.44 -17.99
CA LYS A 101 0.42 -1.08 -18.84
C LYS A 101 1.72 -1.66 -18.28
N LYS A 102 1.95 -1.49 -16.98
CA LYS A 102 3.16 -1.95 -16.29
C LYS A 102 3.31 -3.47 -16.31
N HIS A 103 2.20 -4.19 -16.21
CA HIS A 103 2.18 -5.66 -16.10
C HIS A 103 1.66 -6.37 -17.36
N LYS A 104 1.60 -5.67 -18.51
CA LYS A 104 0.99 -6.15 -19.74
C LYS A 104 1.47 -7.55 -20.16
N GLU A 105 2.77 -7.79 -20.14
CA GLU A 105 3.35 -9.08 -20.55
C GLU A 105 2.98 -10.23 -19.60
N ASN A 106 3.04 -9.99 -18.29
CA ASN A 106 2.68 -10.99 -17.27
C ASN A 106 1.18 -11.33 -17.32
N ILE A 107 0.32 -10.34 -17.57
CA ILE A 107 -1.13 -10.53 -17.62
C ILE A 107 -1.55 -11.31 -18.88
N LEU A 108 -0.92 -11.06 -20.03
CA LEU A 108 -1.12 -11.83 -21.27
C LEU A 108 -0.76 -13.33 -21.08
N ILE A 109 0.32 -13.62 -20.37
CA ILE A 109 0.76 -14.98 -20.07
C ILE A 109 -0.25 -15.69 -19.15
N ILE A 110 -0.69 -15.03 -18.06
CA ILE A 110 -1.68 -15.60 -17.12
C ILE A 110 -3.01 -15.87 -17.83
N GLY A 111 -3.50 -14.93 -18.65
CA GLY A 111 -4.72 -15.10 -19.43
C GLY A 111 -4.66 -16.30 -20.39
N SER A 112 -3.52 -16.48 -21.06
CA SER A 112 -3.30 -17.62 -21.97
C SER A 112 -3.30 -18.96 -21.22
N ILE A 113 -2.69 -19.02 -20.03
CA ILE A 113 -2.67 -20.22 -19.17
C ILE A 113 -4.08 -20.57 -18.67
N ILE A 114 -4.88 -19.58 -18.23
CA ILE A 114 -6.26 -19.80 -17.78
C ILE A 114 -7.12 -20.35 -18.93
N ILE A 115 -7.01 -19.76 -20.12
CA ILE A 115 -7.72 -20.25 -21.31
C ILE A 115 -7.31 -21.69 -21.64
N LEU A 116 -6.01 -22.01 -21.61
CA LEU A 116 -5.52 -23.36 -21.86
C LEU A 116 -6.04 -24.38 -20.82
N LEU A 117 -6.12 -24.00 -19.54
CA LEU A 117 -6.66 -24.84 -18.47
C LEU A 117 -8.17 -25.09 -18.62
N ILE A 118 -8.94 -24.08 -19.03
CA ILE A 118 -10.37 -24.22 -19.33
C ILE A 118 -10.58 -25.18 -20.50
N ILE A 119 -9.79 -25.05 -21.56
CA ILE A 119 -9.82 -25.95 -22.71
C ILE A 119 -9.41 -27.37 -22.28
N PHE A 120 -8.29 -27.54 -21.58
CA PHE A 120 -7.82 -28.85 -21.11
C PHE A 120 -8.88 -29.57 -20.28
N LYS A 121 -9.51 -28.89 -19.31
CA LYS A 121 -10.60 -29.44 -18.50
C LYS A 121 -11.82 -29.84 -19.35
N LYS A 122 -12.14 -29.08 -20.40
CA LYS A 122 -13.26 -29.37 -21.30
C LYS A 122 -13.04 -30.60 -22.19
N TYR A 123 -11.79 -30.91 -22.55
CA TYR A 123 -11.47 -31.95 -23.54
C TYR A 123 -10.80 -33.21 -22.98
N PHE A 124 -10.18 -33.15 -21.80
CA PHE A 124 -9.40 -34.26 -21.22
C PHE A 124 -9.98 -34.85 -19.93
N THR A 125 -11.10 -34.34 -19.45
CA THR A 125 -11.89 -35.00 -18.38
C THR A 125 -13.07 -35.73 -19.02
N LYS A 126 -12.81 -36.95 -19.50
CA LYS A 126 -13.82 -37.97 -19.82
C LYS A 126 -13.54 -39.20 -18.96
#